data_AF-A0A2S6F264-F1
#
_entry.id   AF-A0A2S6F264-F1
#
_cell.length_a   1.000
_cell.length_b   1.000
_cell.length_c   1.000
_cell.angle_alpha   90.00
_cell.angle_beta   90.00
_cell.angle_gamma   90.00
#
_symmetry.space_group_name_H-M   'P 1'
#
loop_
_entity.id
_entity.type
_entity.pdbx_description
1 polymer ?
#
loop_
_entity_poly.entity_id
_entity_poly.type
_entity_poly.pdbx_seq_one_letter_code
_entity_poly.pdbx_strand_id
1 'polypeptide(L)'
;MGGLTSEQYYSQVVGKIGYIARCMQDIDPENNLKKIRDDYQDILIWTEKNYRFEEILEASKSGKCPNDLDALSRRSLVLQELKRLVSLTSPFKMKIDLIESEYEKMKSHANLWKSDYYSKLNELTRLTDYIKNAESTPKNHFLRAMTSVLQMQIAQYGITQDNDCINLLFKQALHLLAMGNEKIDEQYLLFKRYVKEQPEESPFEGILPAEDQKILVKAMIDYAMPKLSSKVLQDKLSALSSSDELTKTLLDSIDRIVEENEKLNALSKVKLGKFSLDIREIEEIYSQALKISPQDALQYTAQQCDAQLLRMAFPDSQNYIVESISNKKAKAIAELIHSKEFIYQIIKTEVFKQVDPNEKIRLQAATELYQLLGRIMDKQIHLFAKMNLEQINEYIQTKTKSILDKIPERVELLTFMGFEIPTFKGIETLMTALSQSEDQATVAIAQEFYTNIKNAKNQLLGNKLIEDIAPQDVEKFFNHCSQYGAEAAQKLADNRPVLTKIADILTAIARWAISLIGFNTPPQFLAPTRTCVDQVSDEINKIKVKLEDTLGILQKAQEESLSL
;
A
#
# COMPACT_ATOMS: atom_id res chain seq x y z
N MET A 1 82.87 10.69 0.01
CA MET A 1 82.09 11.84 0.54
C MET A 1 80.72 11.32 0.94
N GLY A 2 80.13 11.80 2.05
CA GLY A 2 78.75 11.45 2.44
C GLY A 2 78.44 9.95 2.64
N GLY A 3 79.44 9.11 2.95
CA GLY A 3 79.27 7.67 3.16
C GLY A 3 79.64 6.77 1.97
N LEU A 4 79.91 7.32 0.78
CA LEU A 4 80.35 6.58 -0.41
C LEU A 4 81.83 6.80 -0.73
N THR A 5 82.47 5.80 -1.37
CA THR A 5 83.81 5.99 -1.96
C THR A 5 83.74 6.97 -3.13
N SER A 6 84.85 7.62 -3.48
CA SER A 6 84.86 8.63 -4.55
C SER A 6 84.41 8.07 -5.90
N GLU A 7 84.84 6.86 -6.23
CA GLU A 7 84.45 6.19 -7.49
C GLU A 7 82.95 5.84 -7.50
N GLN A 8 82.42 5.37 -6.36
CA GLN A 8 80.98 5.13 -6.20
C GLN A 8 80.18 6.42 -6.32
N TYR A 9 80.63 7.50 -5.70
CA TYR A 9 79.97 8.79 -5.75
C TYR A 9 79.82 9.30 -7.20
N TYR A 10 80.92 9.36 -7.96
CA TYR A 10 80.86 9.83 -9.34
C TYR A 10 80.11 8.86 -10.26
N SER A 11 80.18 7.55 -10.01
CA SER A 11 79.35 6.56 -10.71
C SER A 11 77.85 6.80 -10.48
N GLN A 12 77.43 7.15 -9.25
CA GLN A 12 76.05 7.51 -8.95
C GLN A 12 75.62 8.80 -9.67
N VAL A 13 76.52 9.79 -9.78
CA VAL A 13 76.26 11.02 -10.55
C VAL A 13 75.95 10.69 -12.01
N VAL A 14 76.79 9.88 -12.67
CA VAL A 14 76.55 9.45 -14.07
C VAL A 14 75.23 8.70 -14.19
N GLY A 15 74.93 7.81 -13.24
CA GLY A 15 73.65 7.09 -13.17
C GLY A 15 72.44 8.02 -13.08
N LYS A 16 72.50 9.08 -12.26
CA LYS A 16 71.45 10.08 -12.11
C LYS A 16 71.26 10.94 -13.35
N ILE A 17 72.34 11.36 -14.00
CA ILE A 17 72.29 12.09 -15.29
C ILE A 17 71.53 11.25 -16.33
N GLY A 18 71.92 9.99 -16.50
CA GLY A 18 71.24 9.09 -17.44
C GLY A 18 69.78 8.78 -17.06
N TYR A 19 69.47 8.69 -15.77
CA TYR A 19 68.11 8.49 -15.29
C TYR A 19 67.19 9.68 -15.60
N ILE A 20 67.65 10.91 -15.36
CA ILE A 20 66.92 12.14 -15.67
C ILE A 20 66.58 12.21 -17.16
N ALA A 21 67.56 11.94 -18.03
CA ALA A 21 67.34 11.95 -19.47
C ALA A 21 66.30 10.92 -19.91
N ARG A 22 66.35 9.70 -19.37
CA ARG A 22 65.31 8.67 -19.63
C ARG A 22 63.94 9.11 -19.14
N CYS A 23 63.84 9.67 -17.93
CA CYS A 23 62.58 10.19 -17.42
C CYS A 23 62.01 11.30 -18.30
N MET A 24 62.84 12.22 -18.80
CA MET A 24 62.40 13.28 -19.71
C MET A 24 61.85 12.69 -21.02
N GLN A 25 62.54 11.70 -21.58
CA GLN A 25 62.10 11.03 -22.81
C GLN A 25 60.78 10.26 -22.63
N ASP A 26 60.57 9.65 -21.46
CA ASP A 26 59.34 8.91 -21.15
C ASP A 26 58.14 9.83 -20.93
N ILE A 27 58.34 11.02 -20.35
CA ILE A 27 57.28 12.02 -20.14
C ILE A 27 56.91 12.71 -21.45
N ASP A 28 57.93 13.09 -22.23
CA ASP A 28 57.77 13.97 -23.39
C ASP A 28 58.61 13.48 -24.58
N PRO A 29 58.18 12.39 -25.24
CA PRO A 29 58.91 11.83 -26.37
C PRO A 29 58.92 12.74 -27.61
N GLU A 30 57.97 13.69 -27.69
CA GLU A 30 57.79 14.61 -28.83
C GLU A 30 58.46 15.98 -28.62
N ASN A 31 59.10 16.21 -27.48
CA ASN A 31 59.78 17.46 -27.12
C ASN A 31 58.86 18.69 -27.03
N ASN A 32 57.62 18.50 -26.55
CA ASN A 32 56.62 19.55 -26.38
C ASN A 32 56.78 20.36 -25.08
N LEU A 33 57.38 19.79 -24.02
CA LEU A 33 57.51 20.42 -22.69
C LEU A 33 58.76 21.31 -22.59
N LYS A 34 58.79 22.39 -23.37
CA LYS A 34 59.98 23.25 -23.52
C LYS A 34 60.48 23.83 -22.19
N LYS A 35 59.60 24.31 -21.32
CA LYS A 35 60.04 24.92 -20.04
C LYS A 35 60.77 23.93 -19.14
N ILE A 36 60.27 22.70 -19.08
CA ILE A 36 60.90 21.65 -18.27
C ILE A 36 62.23 21.25 -18.90
N ARG A 37 62.31 21.07 -20.23
CA ARG A 37 63.57 20.74 -20.92
C ARG A 37 64.63 21.80 -20.71
N ASP A 38 64.27 23.07 -20.82
CA ASP A 38 65.19 24.20 -20.59
C ASP A 38 65.76 24.17 -19.15
N ASP A 39 64.94 23.84 -18.14
CA ASP A 39 65.40 23.72 -16.74
C ASP A 39 66.33 22.53 -16.48
N TYR A 40 66.37 21.54 -17.38
CA TYR A 40 67.24 20.37 -17.30
C TYR A 40 68.36 20.36 -18.36
N GLN A 41 68.51 21.43 -19.16
CA GLN A 41 69.43 21.45 -20.30
C GLN A 41 70.90 21.24 -19.90
N ASP A 42 71.30 21.72 -18.72
CA ASP A 42 72.64 21.52 -18.13
C ASP A 42 72.97 20.03 -17.89
N ILE A 43 71.95 19.19 -17.75
CA ILE A 43 72.05 17.73 -17.62
C ILE A 43 71.84 17.05 -18.97
N LEU A 44 70.81 17.44 -19.72
CA LEU A 44 70.41 16.79 -20.98
C LEU A 44 71.51 16.85 -22.04
N ILE A 45 72.30 17.93 -22.09
CA ILE A 45 73.44 18.09 -23.01
C ILE A 45 74.47 16.96 -22.92
N TRP A 46 74.57 16.28 -21.77
CA TRP A 46 75.48 15.15 -21.53
C TRP A 46 74.92 13.80 -22.01
N THR A 47 73.67 13.78 -22.48
CA THR A 47 72.98 12.58 -22.96
C THR A 47 72.49 12.67 -24.41
N GLU A 48 72.43 13.88 -24.97
CA GLU A 48 72.06 14.13 -26.37
C GLU A 48 73.15 13.72 -27.39
N LYS A 49 74.36 13.40 -26.92
CA LYS A 49 75.48 12.91 -27.73
C LYS A 49 75.89 11.52 -27.26
N ASN A 50 76.54 10.75 -28.14
CA ASN A 50 77.08 9.42 -27.84
C ASN A 50 78.33 9.47 -26.94
N TYR A 51 78.22 10.10 -25.76
CA TYR A 51 79.25 10.05 -24.72
C TYR A 51 79.32 8.64 -24.14
N ARG A 52 80.53 8.12 -23.97
CA ARG A 52 80.75 6.87 -23.24
C ARG A 52 80.66 7.11 -21.73
N PHE A 53 80.37 6.06 -20.98
CA PHE A 53 80.25 6.14 -19.52
C PHE A 53 81.49 6.77 -18.88
N GLU A 54 82.68 6.37 -19.32
CA GLU A 54 83.96 6.86 -18.80
C GLU A 54 84.17 8.35 -19.08
N GLU A 55 83.62 8.87 -20.19
CA GLU A 55 83.75 10.28 -20.56
C GLU A 55 82.91 11.18 -19.65
N ILE A 56 81.70 10.74 -19.29
CA ILE A 56 80.84 11.44 -18.33
C ILE A 56 81.39 11.30 -16.91
N LEU A 57 81.96 10.14 -16.58
CA LEU A 57 82.60 9.91 -15.28
C LEU A 57 83.79 10.86 -15.05
N GLU A 58 84.67 11.01 -16.04
CA GLU A 58 85.78 11.97 -15.99
C GLU A 58 85.28 13.43 -16.00
N ALA A 59 84.21 13.74 -16.74
CA ALA A 59 83.56 15.05 -16.67
C ALA A 59 83.03 15.37 -15.26
N SER A 60 82.53 14.36 -14.54
CA SER A 60 82.07 14.51 -13.16
C SER A 60 83.21 14.73 -12.18
N LYS A 61 84.29 13.93 -12.29
CA LYS A 61 85.52 14.08 -11.50
C LYS A 61 86.18 15.44 -11.70
N SER A 62 86.12 15.98 -12.91
CA SER A 62 86.68 17.28 -13.29
C SER A 62 85.73 18.47 -13.09
N GLY A 63 84.51 18.25 -12.59
CA GLY A 63 83.53 19.31 -12.33
C GLY A 63 82.95 19.98 -13.58
N LYS A 64 83.03 19.32 -14.74
CA LYS A 64 82.48 19.82 -16.02
C LYS A 64 80.99 19.53 -16.16
N CYS A 65 80.48 18.47 -15.54
CA CYS A 65 79.05 18.20 -15.46
C CYS A 65 78.53 18.48 -14.03
N PRO A 66 77.21 18.69 -13.86
CA PRO A 66 76.61 18.83 -12.53
C PRO A 66 76.96 17.60 -11.67
N ASN A 67 77.75 17.78 -10.61
CA ASN A 67 78.30 16.69 -9.82
C ASN A 67 77.93 16.73 -8.33
N ASP A 68 77.03 17.63 -7.94
CA ASP A 68 76.35 17.60 -6.64
C ASP A 68 75.25 16.53 -6.68
N LEU A 69 75.51 15.39 -6.04
CA LEU A 69 74.62 14.24 -6.03
C LEU A 69 73.30 14.52 -5.30
N ASP A 70 73.31 15.36 -4.27
CA ASP A 70 72.11 15.69 -3.50
C ASP A 70 71.20 16.63 -4.30
N ALA A 71 71.78 17.64 -4.97
CA ALA A 71 71.06 18.52 -5.89
C ALA A 71 70.48 17.74 -7.08
N LEU A 72 71.26 16.84 -7.68
CA LEU A 72 70.79 15.94 -8.74
C LEU A 72 69.67 15.01 -8.26
N SER A 73 69.78 14.48 -7.03
CA SER A 73 68.76 13.62 -6.46
C SER A 73 67.45 14.37 -6.23
N ARG A 74 67.50 15.62 -5.76
CA ARG A 74 66.31 16.47 -5.61
C ARG A 74 65.64 16.77 -6.95
N ARG A 75 66.41 17.17 -7.97
CA ARG A 75 65.88 17.41 -9.33
C ARG A 75 65.29 16.14 -9.93
N SER A 76 66.02 15.02 -9.83
CA SER A 76 65.55 13.70 -10.26
C SER A 76 64.24 13.28 -9.61
N LEU A 77 64.04 13.55 -8.31
CA LEU A 77 62.81 13.20 -7.61
C LEU A 77 61.59 13.96 -8.18
N VAL A 78 61.74 15.26 -8.45
CA VAL A 78 60.67 16.08 -9.05
C VAL A 78 60.24 15.50 -10.40
N LEU A 79 61.21 15.18 -11.27
CA LEU A 79 60.92 14.63 -12.59
C LEU A 79 60.33 13.21 -12.52
N GLN A 80 60.79 12.39 -11.57
CA GLN A 80 60.25 11.05 -11.35
C GLN A 80 58.79 11.09 -10.89
N GLU A 81 58.43 11.98 -9.96
CA GLU A 81 57.06 12.12 -9.47
C GLU A 81 56.14 12.71 -10.55
N LEU A 82 56.63 13.64 -11.38
CA LEU A 82 55.90 14.12 -12.55
C LEU A 82 55.65 12.99 -13.55
N LYS A 83 56.66 12.17 -13.84
CA LYS A 83 56.51 10.97 -14.68
C LYS A 83 55.44 10.04 -14.14
N ARG A 84 55.47 9.80 -12.82
CA ARG A 84 54.51 8.94 -12.15
C ARG A 84 53.09 9.49 -12.31
N LEU A 85 52.88 10.79 -12.11
CA LEU A 85 51.59 11.44 -12.36
C LEU A 85 51.08 11.22 -13.78
N VAL A 86 51.88 11.57 -14.79
CA VAL A 86 51.50 11.44 -16.21
C VAL A 86 51.22 9.98 -16.60
N SER A 87 51.98 9.04 -16.04
CA SER A 87 51.79 7.61 -16.31
C SER A 87 50.52 7.08 -15.65
N LEU A 88 50.23 7.50 -14.43
CA LEU A 88 49.08 7.03 -13.65
C LEU A 88 47.75 7.59 -14.16
N THR A 89 47.73 8.70 -14.89
CA THR A 89 46.50 9.22 -15.50
C THR A 89 46.14 8.52 -16.81
N SER A 90 47.03 7.70 -17.38
CA SER A 90 46.73 6.90 -18.57
C SER A 90 45.50 6.01 -18.33
N PRO A 91 44.49 6.01 -19.23
CA PRO A 91 44.54 6.45 -20.64
C PRO A 91 44.28 7.95 -20.89
N PHE A 92 43.98 8.75 -19.87
CA PHE A 92 43.65 10.17 -20.01
C PHE A 92 44.92 11.04 -20.10
N LYS A 93 44.97 11.91 -21.11
CA LYS A 93 46.11 12.79 -21.34
C LYS A 93 45.93 14.13 -20.62
N MET A 94 46.95 14.52 -19.87
CA MET A 94 47.06 15.87 -19.31
C MET A 94 47.45 16.88 -20.41
N LYS A 95 46.91 18.10 -20.33
CA LYS A 95 47.35 19.21 -21.20
C LYS A 95 48.76 19.65 -20.84
N ILE A 96 49.54 20.05 -21.84
CA ILE A 96 50.93 20.52 -21.68
C ILE A 96 51.04 21.61 -20.59
N ASP A 97 50.20 22.64 -20.64
CA ASP A 97 50.22 23.74 -19.67
C ASP A 97 49.98 23.26 -18.23
N LEU A 98 49.15 22.22 -18.06
CA LEU A 98 48.89 21.62 -16.75
C LEU A 98 50.11 20.84 -16.27
N ILE A 99 50.76 20.05 -17.13
CA ILE A 99 51.99 19.31 -16.79
C ILE A 99 53.08 20.27 -16.33
N GLU A 100 53.30 21.38 -17.05
CA GLU A 100 54.28 22.40 -16.66
C GLU A 100 53.90 23.08 -15.34
N SER A 101 52.62 23.36 -15.11
CA SER A 101 52.12 23.92 -13.84
C SER A 101 52.34 22.96 -12.65
N GLU A 102 52.02 21.67 -12.81
CA GLU A 102 52.23 20.67 -11.76
C GLU A 102 53.72 20.49 -11.46
N TYR A 103 54.57 20.51 -12.49
CA TYR A 103 56.03 20.48 -12.35
C TYR A 103 56.55 21.64 -11.48
N GLU A 104 56.14 22.88 -11.75
CA GLU A 104 56.61 24.04 -10.98
C GLU A 104 56.17 23.98 -9.50
N LYS A 105 54.96 23.49 -9.23
CA LYS A 105 54.48 23.28 -7.85
C LYS A 105 55.25 22.16 -7.13
N MET A 106 55.56 21.05 -7.83
CA MET A 106 56.37 19.97 -7.26
C MET A 106 57.82 20.42 -6.99
N LYS A 107 58.40 21.22 -7.91
CA LYS A 107 59.75 21.77 -7.82
C LYS A 107 59.90 22.74 -6.65
N SER A 108 58.92 23.63 -6.46
CA SER A 108 58.92 24.66 -5.42
C SER A 108 58.61 24.13 -4.02
N HIS A 109 58.10 22.90 -3.89
CA HIS A 109 57.80 22.30 -2.60
C HIS A 109 59.07 22.07 -1.75
N ALA A 110 58.98 22.40 -0.45
CA ALA A 110 60.13 22.32 0.47
C ALA A 110 60.67 20.89 0.64
N ASN A 111 59.78 19.90 0.74
CA ASN A 111 60.12 18.48 0.75
C ASN A 111 59.05 17.67 0.03
N LEU A 112 59.25 17.38 -1.26
CA LEU A 112 58.26 16.69 -2.10
C LEU A 112 57.88 15.31 -1.57
N TRP A 113 58.83 14.56 -0.98
CA TRP A 113 58.59 13.21 -0.45
C TRP A 113 57.59 13.17 0.71
N LYS A 114 57.48 14.28 1.47
CA LYS A 114 56.52 14.42 2.58
C LYS A 114 55.30 15.27 2.20
N SER A 115 55.13 15.58 0.92
CA SER A 115 53.99 16.36 0.44
C SER A 115 52.73 15.51 0.32
N ASP A 116 51.58 16.17 0.34
CA ASP A 116 50.29 15.54 0.05
C ASP A 116 50.25 15.01 -1.39
N TYR A 117 50.99 15.63 -2.32
CA TYR A 117 51.08 15.18 -3.72
C TYR A 117 51.66 13.77 -3.79
N TYR A 118 52.73 13.52 -3.03
CA TYR A 118 53.35 12.20 -2.94
C TYR A 118 52.42 11.16 -2.32
N SER A 119 51.66 11.53 -1.28
CA SER A 119 50.66 10.66 -0.66
C SER A 119 49.54 10.29 -1.64
N LYS A 120 48.95 11.28 -2.33
CA LYS A 120 47.88 11.04 -3.33
C LYS A 120 48.38 10.17 -4.49
N LEU A 121 49.61 10.36 -4.96
CA LEU A 121 50.22 9.50 -5.98
C LEU A 121 50.43 8.06 -5.49
N ASN A 122 50.80 7.85 -4.23
CA ASN A 122 50.91 6.52 -3.64
C ASN A 122 49.53 5.83 -3.57
N GLU A 123 48.50 6.55 -3.17
CA GLU A 123 47.14 6.03 -3.11
C GLU A 123 46.61 5.67 -4.51
N LEU A 124 46.88 6.50 -5.52
CA LEU A 124 46.50 6.22 -6.90
C LEU A 124 47.27 5.01 -7.46
N THR A 125 48.56 4.89 -7.14
CA THR A 125 49.37 3.72 -7.48
C THR A 125 48.75 2.46 -6.87
N ARG A 126 48.37 2.50 -5.59
CA ARG A 126 47.74 1.37 -4.88
C ARG A 126 46.44 0.94 -5.55
N LEU A 127 45.59 1.88 -5.94
CA LEU A 127 44.33 1.62 -6.63
C LEU A 127 44.56 0.98 -8.00
N THR A 128 45.41 1.61 -8.82
CA THR A 128 45.68 1.16 -10.19
C THR A 128 46.41 -0.19 -10.24
N ASP A 129 47.38 -0.43 -9.36
CA ASP A 129 48.09 -1.72 -9.29
C ASP A 129 47.19 -2.86 -8.85
N TYR A 130 46.26 -2.60 -7.92
CA TYR A 130 45.26 -3.60 -7.53
C TYR A 130 44.37 -3.98 -8.72
N ILE A 131 43.87 -3.00 -9.48
CA ILE A 131 42.92 -3.24 -10.59
C ILE A 131 43.55 -4.03 -11.75
N LYS A 132 44.86 -3.91 -11.99
CA LYS A 132 45.56 -4.59 -13.10
C LYS A 132 45.37 -6.11 -13.10
N ASN A 133 45.37 -6.72 -11.91
CA ASN A 133 45.30 -8.17 -11.74
C ASN A 133 44.04 -8.60 -10.95
N ALA A 134 43.05 -7.73 -10.84
CA ALA A 134 41.84 -8.00 -10.09
C ALA A 134 40.90 -8.95 -10.84
N GLU A 135 40.32 -9.92 -10.11
CA GLU A 135 39.27 -10.80 -10.64
C GLU A 135 38.01 -10.02 -11.04
N SER A 136 37.21 -10.60 -11.92
CA SER A 136 35.95 -10.01 -12.41
C SER A 136 34.84 -10.15 -11.35
N THR A 137 34.87 -9.29 -10.33
CA THR A 137 33.85 -9.22 -9.26
C THR A 137 33.16 -7.87 -9.26
N PRO A 138 31.90 -7.76 -8.73
CA PRO A 138 31.20 -6.49 -8.66
C PRO A 138 32.00 -5.38 -7.98
N LYS A 139 32.62 -5.68 -6.83
CA LYS A 139 33.53 -4.77 -6.12
C LYS A 139 34.61 -4.20 -7.03
N ASN A 140 35.24 -5.05 -7.83
CA ASN A 140 36.35 -4.66 -8.68
C ASN A 140 35.88 -3.87 -9.91
N HIS A 141 34.69 -4.16 -10.44
CA HIS A 141 34.07 -3.33 -11.48
C HIS A 141 33.75 -1.93 -10.97
N PHE A 142 33.17 -1.82 -9.77
CA PHE A 142 32.91 -0.53 -9.10
C PHE A 142 34.20 0.26 -8.84
N LEU A 143 35.23 -0.41 -8.31
CA LEU A 143 36.51 0.20 -8.02
C LEU A 143 37.21 0.68 -9.29
N ARG A 144 37.16 -0.11 -10.38
CA ARG A 144 37.68 0.28 -11.70
C ARG A 144 36.96 1.51 -12.22
N ALA A 145 35.63 1.54 -12.15
CA ALA A 145 34.84 2.67 -12.59
C ALA A 145 35.21 3.97 -11.86
N MET A 146 35.25 3.93 -10.52
CA MET A 146 35.64 5.07 -9.69
C MET A 146 37.10 5.51 -9.94
N THR A 147 38.01 4.56 -10.13
CA THR A 147 39.43 4.85 -10.39
C THR A 147 39.62 5.49 -11.76
N SER A 148 38.90 5.05 -12.80
CA SER A 148 38.95 5.69 -14.11
C SER A 148 38.44 7.15 -14.07
N VAL A 149 37.36 7.41 -13.33
CA VAL A 149 36.88 8.79 -13.11
C VAL A 149 37.93 9.61 -12.37
N LEU A 150 38.57 9.05 -11.34
CA LEU A 150 39.64 9.70 -10.60
C LEU A 150 40.85 10.03 -11.51
N GLN A 151 41.28 9.10 -12.37
CA GLN A 151 42.36 9.32 -13.33
C GLN A 151 42.00 10.44 -14.33
N MET A 152 40.76 10.48 -14.80
CA MET A 152 40.26 11.53 -15.70
C MET A 152 40.22 12.90 -15.02
N GLN A 153 39.71 12.99 -13.78
CA GLN A 153 39.68 14.26 -13.04
C GLN A 153 41.09 14.76 -12.72
N ILE A 154 42.02 13.88 -12.34
CA ILE A 154 43.43 14.25 -12.14
C ILE A 154 44.06 14.72 -13.47
N ALA A 155 43.72 14.09 -14.60
CA ALA A 155 44.20 14.54 -15.90
C ALA A 155 43.71 15.94 -16.28
N GLN A 156 42.52 16.31 -15.81
CA GLN A 156 41.88 17.61 -16.10
C GLN A 156 42.34 18.72 -15.14
N TYR A 157 42.48 18.43 -13.85
CA TYR A 157 42.68 19.43 -12.79
C TYR A 157 44.06 19.39 -12.13
N GLY A 158 44.83 18.31 -12.33
CA GLY A 158 46.09 18.06 -11.64
C GLY A 158 45.88 17.46 -10.25
N ILE A 159 46.99 17.16 -9.57
CA ILE A 159 47.00 16.51 -8.25
C ILE A 159 47.38 17.47 -7.12
N THR A 160 47.98 18.60 -7.48
CA THR A 160 48.50 19.57 -6.52
C THR A 160 47.48 20.60 -6.06
N GLN A 161 46.43 20.85 -6.84
CA GLN A 161 45.32 21.68 -6.41
C GLN A 161 44.43 20.89 -5.44
N ASP A 162 43.95 21.57 -4.40
CA ASP A 162 42.99 20.95 -3.50
C ASP A 162 41.61 20.95 -4.17
N ASN A 163 41.13 19.77 -4.53
CA ASN A 163 39.87 19.57 -5.23
C ASN A 163 39.04 18.56 -4.43
N ASP A 164 37.93 19.05 -3.88
CA ASP A 164 37.05 18.27 -3.00
C ASP A 164 36.50 17.02 -3.69
N CYS A 165 36.19 17.08 -4.99
CA CYS A 165 35.71 15.93 -5.76
C CYS A 165 36.79 14.84 -5.85
N ILE A 166 38.03 15.22 -6.17
CA ILE A 166 39.17 14.29 -6.22
C ILE A 166 39.42 13.68 -4.83
N ASN A 167 39.40 14.48 -3.78
CA ASN A 167 39.60 14.01 -2.40
C ASN A 167 38.51 13.02 -1.96
N LEU A 168 37.25 13.31 -2.31
CA LEU A 168 36.12 12.43 -2.03
C LEU A 168 36.25 11.10 -2.79
N LEU A 169 36.64 11.15 -4.07
CA LEU A 169 36.89 9.96 -4.89
C LEU A 169 38.00 9.09 -4.31
N PHE A 170 39.12 9.67 -3.88
CA PHE A 170 40.17 8.94 -3.18
C PHE A 170 39.60 8.24 -1.94
N LYS A 171 38.89 8.99 -1.09
CA LYS A 171 38.31 8.44 0.15
C LYS A 171 37.36 7.27 -0.13
N GLN A 172 36.45 7.41 -1.09
CA GLN A 172 35.46 6.39 -1.42
C GLN A 172 36.09 5.18 -2.11
N ALA A 173 37.01 5.38 -3.06
CA ALA A 173 37.69 4.28 -3.76
C ALA A 173 38.60 3.48 -2.82
N LEU A 174 39.35 4.16 -1.94
CA LEU A 174 40.20 3.48 -0.95
C LEU A 174 39.36 2.76 0.11
N HIS A 175 38.20 3.30 0.49
CA HIS A 175 37.26 2.62 1.38
C HIS A 175 36.67 1.37 0.73
N LEU A 176 36.25 1.45 -0.53
CA LEU A 176 35.76 0.31 -1.29
C LEU A 176 36.85 -0.76 -1.44
N LEU A 177 38.09 -0.38 -1.74
CA LEU A 177 39.23 -1.30 -1.80
C LEU A 177 39.41 -2.08 -0.49
N ALA A 178 39.32 -1.39 0.65
CA ALA A 178 39.51 -1.95 1.98
C ALA A 178 38.33 -2.82 2.47
N MET A 179 37.18 -2.76 1.82
CA MET A 179 35.97 -3.51 2.20
C MET A 179 36.14 -5.01 1.92
N GLY A 180 35.68 -5.87 2.83
CA GLY A 180 35.68 -7.34 2.63
C GLY A 180 34.84 -7.75 1.42
N ASN A 181 35.26 -8.78 0.69
CA ASN A 181 34.60 -9.22 -0.54
C ASN A 181 33.19 -9.78 -0.27
N GLU A 182 32.98 -10.31 0.93
CA GLU A 182 31.72 -10.85 1.44
C GLU A 182 30.65 -9.78 1.73
N LYS A 183 31.05 -8.50 1.90
CA LYS A 183 30.17 -7.39 2.26
C LYS A 183 29.47 -6.78 1.04
N ILE A 184 28.80 -7.62 0.26
CA ILE A 184 28.20 -7.23 -1.03
C ILE A 184 27.24 -6.05 -0.86
N ASP A 185 26.33 -6.08 0.12
CA ASP A 185 25.36 -4.98 0.32
C ASP A 185 26.03 -3.63 0.58
N GLU A 186 27.10 -3.60 1.40
CA GLU A 186 27.85 -2.37 1.70
C GLU A 186 28.57 -1.82 0.47
N GLN A 187 29.13 -2.71 -0.37
CA GLN A 187 29.80 -2.33 -1.62
C GLN A 187 28.84 -1.66 -2.60
N TYR A 188 27.65 -2.26 -2.79
CA TYR A 188 26.62 -1.73 -3.67
C TYR A 188 26.06 -0.41 -3.16
N LEU A 189 25.79 -0.29 -1.86
CA LEU A 189 25.28 0.94 -1.25
C LEU A 189 26.28 2.10 -1.40
N LEU A 190 27.57 1.85 -1.18
CA LEU A 190 28.61 2.86 -1.36
C LEU A 190 28.68 3.35 -2.80
N PHE A 191 28.76 2.42 -3.75
CA PHE A 191 28.89 2.78 -5.16
C PHE A 191 27.62 3.45 -5.70
N LYS A 192 26.45 2.94 -5.36
CA LYS A 192 25.16 3.57 -5.71
C LYS A 192 25.07 5.00 -5.17
N ARG A 193 25.46 5.22 -3.90
CA ARG A 193 25.52 6.57 -3.31
C ARG A 193 26.45 7.48 -4.10
N TYR A 194 27.65 7.01 -4.42
CA TYR A 194 28.61 7.76 -5.22
C TYR A 194 28.01 8.23 -6.55
N VAL A 195 27.36 7.34 -7.31
CA VAL A 195 26.74 7.68 -8.61
C VAL A 195 25.63 8.71 -8.45
N LYS A 196 24.77 8.56 -7.43
CA LYS A 196 23.68 9.51 -7.17
C LYS A 196 24.16 10.89 -6.72
N GLU A 197 25.30 10.96 -6.03
CA GLU A 197 25.90 12.20 -5.52
C GLU A 197 26.73 12.96 -6.56
N GLN A 198 27.08 12.35 -7.70
CA GLN A 198 27.76 13.07 -8.78
C GLN A 198 26.86 14.18 -9.36
N PRO A 199 27.42 15.24 -9.96
CA PRO A 199 26.61 16.25 -10.64
C PRO A 199 26.04 15.75 -11.97
N GLU A 200 26.79 14.95 -12.74
CA GLU A 200 26.36 14.45 -14.06
C GLU A 200 25.26 13.37 -13.97
N GLU A 201 24.42 13.25 -15.00
CA GLU A 201 23.41 12.18 -15.10
C GLU A 201 24.03 10.80 -15.41
N SER A 202 25.07 10.79 -16.25
CA SER A 202 25.86 9.60 -16.62
C SER A 202 27.35 9.85 -16.29
N PRO A 203 27.79 9.61 -15.04
CA PRO A 203 29.14 9.99 -14.60
C PRO A 203 30.29 9.20 -15.24
N PHE A 204 29.98 8.16 -16.02
CA PHE A 204 30.97 7.28 -16.65
C PHE A 204 31.01 7.41 -18.17
N GLU A 205 30.12 8.21 -18.75
CA GLU A 205 30.05 8.45 -20.20
C GLU A 205 31.36 9.08 -20.71
N GLY A 206 31.93 8.51 -21.77
CA GLY A 206 33.21 8.95 -22.33
C GLY A 206 34.46 8.64 -21.48
N ILE A 207 34.29 8.05 -20.29
CA ILE A 207 35.37 7.64 -19.39
C ILE A 207 35.62 6.14 -19.48
N LEU A 208 34.54 5.35 -19.39
CA LEU A 208 34.60 3.90 -19.49
C LEU A 208 34.20 3.42 -20.90
N PRO A 209 34.82 2.33 -21.40
CA PRO A 209 34.31 1.63 -22.57
C PRO A 209 32.86 1.18 -22.38
N ALA A 210 32.09 1.12 -23.46
CA ALA A 210 30.68 0.71 -23.42
C ALA A 210 30.47 -0.67 -22.77
N GLU A 211 31.39 -1.62 -23.01
CA GLU A 211 31.31 -2.96 -22.41
C GLU A 211 31.48 -2.93 -20.88
N ASP A 212 32.35 -2.05 -20.36
CA ASP A 212 32.51 -1.88 -18.90
C ASP A 212 31.25 -1.24 -18.29
N GLN A 213 30.59 -0.31 -18.99
CA GLN A 213 29.33 0.26 -18.53
C GLN A 213 28.20 -0.77 -18.49
N LYS A 214 28.08 -1.62 -19.51
CA LYS A 214 27.13 -2.75 -19.51
C LYS A 214 27.37 -3.71 -18.34
N ILE A 215 28.63 -3.97 -17.99
CA ILE A 215 28.96 -4.81 -16.83
C ILE A 215 28.46 -4.15 -15.53
N LEU A 216 28.60 -2.82 -15.39
CA LEU A 216 28.09 -2.09 -14.23
C LEU A 216 26.56 -2.15 -14.14
N VAL A 217 25.86 -1.93 -15.27
CA VAL A 217 24.39 -2.05 -15.36
C VAL A 217 23.95 -3.45 -14.95
N LYS A 218 24.58 -4.48 -15.53
CA LYS A 218 24.31 -5.88 -15.21
C LYS A 218 24.53 -6.17 -13.73
N ALA A 219 25.63 -5.71 -13.14
CA ALA A 219 25.91 -5.90 -11.72
C ALA A 219 24.79 -5.31 -10.84
N MET A 220 24.32 -4.09 -11.14
CA MET A 220 23.21 -3.46 -10.42
C MET A 220 21.91 -4.27 -10.49
N ILE A 221 21.61 -4.80 -11.67
CA ILE A 221 20.40 -5.58 -11.91
C ILE A 221 20.49 -6.96 -11.25
N ASP A 222 21.60 -7.67 -11.43
CA ASP A 222 21.84 -8.99 -10.85
C ASP A 222 21.82 -8.95 -9.31
N TYR A 223 22.19 -7.82 -8.70
CA TYR A 223 22.08 -7.60 -7.26
C TYR A 223 20.64 -7.36 -6.78
N ALA A 224 19.84 -6.63 -7.56
CA ALA A 224 18.45 -6.33 -7.20
C ALA A 224 17.52 -7.52 -7.48
N MET A 225 17.82 -8.34 -8.50
CA MET A 225 16.95 -9.42 -8.98
C MET A 225 16.51 -10.41 -7.89
N PRO A 226 17.40 -10.95 -7.03
CA PRO A 226 17.02 -11.92 -6.01
C PRO A 226 16.14 -11.34 -4.88
N LYS A 227 16.08 -10.01 -4.77
CA LYS A 227 15.27 -9.31 -3.76
C LYS A 227 13.80 -9.22 -4.16
N LEU A 228 13.49 -9.43 -5.44
CA LEU A 228 12.15 -9.34 -5.98
C LEU A 228 11.40 -10.66 -5.80
N SER A 229 10.20 -10.58 -5.24
CA SER A 229 9.31 -11.73 -4.98
C SER A 229 8.27 -11.91 -6.09
N SER A 230 8.03 -10.87 -6.91
CA SER A 230 7.12 -10.92 -8.06
C SER A 230 7.88 -11.11 -9.37
N LYS A 231 7.48 -12.12 -10.14
CA LYS A 231 7.90 -12.34 -11.53
C LYS A 231 7.65 -11.13 -12.43
N VAL A 232 6.51 -10.44 -12.31
CA VAL A 232 6.25 -9.24 -13.14
C VAL A 232 7.25 -8.12 -12.86
N LEU A 233 7.63 -7.93 -11.60
CA LEU A 233 8.67 -6.97 -11.23
C LEU A 233 10.06 -7.45 -11.66
N GLN A 234 10.34 -8.75 -11.62
CA GLN A 234 11.57 -9.34 -12.18
C GLN A 234 11.66 -9.11 -13.69
N ASP A 235 10.56 -9.24 -14.43
CA ASP A 235 10.50 -8.98 -15.87
C ASP A 235 10.71 -7.48 -16.16
N LYS A 236 10.09 -6.57 -15.38
CA LYS A 236 10.33 -5.12 -15.46
C LYS A 236 11.79 -4.77 -15.18
N LEU A 237 12.40 -5.37 -14.17
CA LEU A 237 13.82 -5.15 -13.84
C LEU A 237 14.73 -5.71 -14.94
N SER A 238 14.42 -6.89 -15.47
CA SER A 238 15.17 -7.51 -16.56
C SER A 238 15.15 -6.66 -17.83
N ALA A 239 14.03 -5.98 -18.11
CA ALA A 239 13.93 -5.05 -19.24
C ALA A 239 14.88 -3.86 -19.13
N LEU A 240 15.25 -3.44 -17.91
CA LEU A 240 16.24 -2.37 -17.70
C LEU A 240 17.67 -2.79 -18.11
N SER A 241 17.94 -4.09 -18.26
CA SER A 241 19.24 -4.60 -18.75
C SER A 241 19.55 -4.21 -20.19
N SER A 242 18.56 -3.68 -20.91
CA SER A 242 18.75 -3.11 -22.26
C SER A 242 19.46 -1.76 -22.26
N SER A 243 19.62 -1.13 -21.08
CA SER A 243 20.35 0.13 -20.96
C SER A 243 21.86 -0.11 -21.14
N ASP A 244 22.46 0.60 -22.09
CA ASP A 244 23.90 0.51 -22.38
C ASP A 244 24.76 1.27 -21.35
N GLU A 245 24.17 2.16 -20.56
CA GLU A 245 24.87 3.10 -19.67
C GLU A 245 24.30 3.13 -18.26
N LEU A 246 25.17 3.29 -17.26
CA LEU A 246 24.76 3.42 -15.87
C LEU A 246 24.46 4.89 -15.53
N THR A 247 23.18 5.25 -15.64
CA THR A 247 22.67 6.59 -15.31
C THR A 247 22.01 6.64 -13.93
N LYS A 248 21.81 7.85 -13.38
CA LYS A 248 21.02 8.04 -12.15
C LYS A 248 19.57 7.62 -12.35
N THR A 249 18.98 7.94 -13.50
CA THR A 249 17.60 7.56 -13.87
C THR A 249 17.41 6.05 -13.86
N LEU A 250 18.42 5.28 -14.31
CA LEU A 250 18.41 3.82 -14.22
C LEU A 250 18.39 3.36 -12.76
N LEU A 251 19.26 3.91 -11.90
CA LEU A 251 19.30 3.59 -10.48
C LEU A 251 17.98 3.94 -9.76
N ASP A 252 17.37 5.09 -10.08
CA ASP A 252 16.06 5.48 -9.55
C ASP A 252 14.93 4.57 -10.03
N SER A 253 15.05 4.01 -11.24
CA SER A 253 14.10 3.03 -11.76
C SER A 253 14.23 1.67 -11.05
N ILE A 254 15.46 1.23 -10.79
CA ILE A 254 15.71 0.02 -9.97
C ILE A 254 15.13 0.22 -8.56
N ASP A 255 15.36 1.38 -7.94
CA ASP A 255 14.85 1.67 -6.59
C ASP A 255 13.34 1.67 -6.53
N ARG A 256 12.66 2.30 -7.49
CA ARG A 256 11.20 2.26 -7.58
C ARG A 256 10.68 0.83 -7.68
N ILE A 257 11.31 -0.03 -8.48
CA ILE A 257 10.91 -1.44 -8.60
C ILE A 257 11.06 -2.18 -7.26
N VAL A 258 12.16 -1.95 -6.54
CA VAL A 258 12.39 -2.56 -5.21
C VAL A 258 11.34 -2.05 -4.20
N GLU A 259 11.06 -0.76 -4.18
CA GLU A 259 10.01 -0.17 -3.33
C GLU A 259 8.60 -0.70 -3.67
N GLU A 260 8.28 -0.87 -4.95
CA GLU A 260 7.01 -1.50 -5.37
C GLU A 260 6.91 -2.94 -4.84
N ASN A 261 8.01 -3.71 -4.89
CA ASN A 261 8.06 -5.07 -4.37
C ASN A 261 7.85 -5.12 -2.85
N GLU A 262 8.43 -4.18 -2.09
CA GLU A 262 8.19 -4.07 -0.65
C GLU A 262 6.72 -3.80 -0.33
N LYS A 263 6.05 -2.95 -1.12
CA LYS A 263 4.62 -2.67 -0.97
C LYS A 263 3.76 -3.90 -1.27
N LEU A 264 4.09 -4.68 -2.31
CA LEU A 264 3.40 -5.96 -2.59
C LEU A 264 3.62 -6.98 -1.47
N ASN A 265 4.85 -7.08 -0.95
CA ASN A 265 5.16 -7.94 0.19
C ASN A 265 4.49 -7.49 1.50
N ALA A 266 4.16 -6.21 1.64
CA ALA A 266 3.38 -5.73 2.77
C ALA A 266 1.92 -6.22 2.71
N LEU A 267 1.34 -6.34 1.50
CA LEU A 267 -0.02 -6.84 1.32
C LEU A 267 -0.17 -8.30 1.76
N SER A 268 0.86 -9.15 1.62
CA SER A 268 0.82 -10.55 2.10
C SER A 268 0.80 -10.67 3.63
N LYS A 269 1.14 -9.59 4.34
CA LYS A 269 1.06 -9.51 5.80
C LYS A 269 -0.31 -9.05 6.30
N VAL A 270 -1.15 -8.50 5.43
CA VAL A 270 -2.52 -8.08 5.77
C VAL A 270 -3.36 -9.34 6.00
N LYS A 271 -4.09 -9.36 7.11
CA LYS A 271 -4.96 -10.47 7.49
C LYS A 271 -6.34 -9.96 7.83
N LEU A 272 -7.33 -10.81 7.59
CA LEU A 272 -8.71 -10.61 8.05
C LEU A 272 -9.11 -11.83 8.88
N GLY A 273 -8.95 -11.74 10.21
CA GLY A 273 -9.08 -12.88 11.10
C GLY A 273 -8.10 -14.01 10.75
N LYS A 274 -8.61 -15.16 10.31
CA LYS A 274 -7.80 -16.32 9.89
C LYS A 274 -7.38 -16.29 8.41
N PHE A 275 -7.89 -15.35 7.63
CA PHE A 275 -7.67 -15.28 6.19
C PHE A 275 -6.49 -14.36 5.86
N SER A 276 -5.66 -14.78 4.92
CA SER A 276 -4.50 -14.05 4.41
C SER A 276 -4.29 -14.45 2.95
N LEU A 277 -3.71 -13.54 2.17
CA LEU A 277 -3.33 -13.83 0.79
C LEU A 277 -1.86 -14.20 0.73
N ASP A 278 -1.56 -15.23 -0.06
CA ASP A 278 -0.16 -15.54 -0.36
C ASP A 278 0.39 -14.58 -1.43
N ILE A 279 1.71 -14.58 -1.59
CA ILE A 279 2.37 -13.66 -2.53
C ILE A 279 2.04 -13.95 -4.00
N ARG A 280 1.68 -15.20 -4.34
CA ARG A 280 1.32 -15.60 -5.71
C ARG A 280 -0.07 -15.07 -6.07
N GLU A 281 -1.01 -15.14 -5.14
CA GLU A 281 -2.35 -14.54 -5.31
C GLU A 281 -2.26 -13.02 -5.51
N ILE A 282 -1.43 -12.34 -4.70
CA ILE A 282 -1.20 -10.89 -4.82
C ILE A 282 -0.55 -10.55 -6.16
N GLU A 283 0.38 -11.37 -6.63
CA GLU A 283 1.01 -11.20 -7.94
C GLU A 283 0.02 -11.37 -9.09
N GLU A 284 -0.90 -12.34 -9.03
CA GLU A 284 -1.94 -12.48 -10.04
C GLU A 284 -2.85 -11.25 -10.09
N ILE A 285 -3.24 -10.73 -8.92
CA ILE A 285 -4.04 -9.50 -8.81
C ILE A 285 -3.25 -8.31 -9.38
N TYR A 286 -1.97 -8.16 -9.05
CA TYR A 286 -1.11 -7.09 -9.57
C TYR A 286 -0.92 -7.18 -11.08
N SER A 287 -0.75 -8.38 -11.62
CA SER A 287 -0.66 -8.62 -13.06
C SER A 287 -1.93 -8.18 -13.80
N GLN A 288 -3.10 -8.39 -13.20
CA GLN A 288 -4.38 -7.91 -13.75
C GLN A 288 -4.52 -6.39 -13.58
N ALA A 289 -4.13 -5.85 -12.42
CA ALA A 289 -4.17 -4.42 -12.13
C ALA A 289 -3.36 -3.61 -13.16
N LEU A 290 -2.15 -4.09 -13.50
CA LEU A 290 -1.28 -3.47 -14.50
C LEU A 290 -1.94 -3.39 -15.89
N LYS A 291 -2.79 -4.34 -16.26
CA LYS A 291 -3.51 -4.32 -17.55
C LYS A 291 -4.63 -3.26 -17.57
N ILE A 292 -5.17 -2.94 -16.40
CA ILE A 292 -6.31 -2.02 -16.25
C ILE A 292 -5.83 -0.58 -16.04
N SER A 293 -4.91 -0.37 -15.10
CA SER A 293 -4.31 0.93 -14.80
C SER A 293 -2.83 0.75 -14.43
N PRO A 294 -1.90 0.90 -15.39
CA PRO A 294 -0.47 0.81 -15.11
C PRO A 294 0.02 1.81 -14.06
N GLN A 295 -0.57 3.01 -14.02
CA GLN A 295 -0.17 4.10 -13.12
C GLN A 295 -0.62 3.85 -11.67
N ASP A 296 -1.82 3.27 -11.48
CA ASP A 296 -2.40 3.03 -10.16
C ASP A 296 -2.36 1.55 -9.75
N ALA A 297 -1.54 0.73 -10.42
CA ALA A 297 -1.57 -0.71 -10.29
C ALA A 297 -1.44 -1.18 -8.83
N LEU A 298 -0.52 -0.60 -8.05
CA LEU A 298 -0.37 -0.91 -6.63
C LEU A 298 -1.62 -0.58 -5.80
N GLN A 299 -2.22 0.59 -6.04
CA GLN A 299 -3.42 0.98 -5.32
C GLN A 299 -4.58 0.05 -5.68
N TYR A 300 -4.72 -0.27 -6.96
CA TYR A 300 -5.73 -1.21 -7.44
C TYR A 300 -5.53 -2.61 -6.83
N THR A 301 -4.30 -3.10 -6.76
CA THR A 301 -3.97 -4.38 -6.11
C THR A 301 -4.37 -4.38 -4.64
N ALA A 302 -4.01 -3.33 -3.88
CA ALA A 302 -4.39 -3.24 -2.47
C ALA A 302 -5.92 -3.33 -2.27
N GLN A 303 -6.70 -2.59 -3.07
CA GLN A 303 -8.16 -2.60 -2.98
C GLN A 303 -8.79 -3.95 -3.39
N GLN A 304 -8.20 -4.63 -4.37
CA GLN A 304 -8.62 -5.98 -4.76
C GLN A 304 -8.24 -7.03 -3.70
N CYS A 305 -7.10 -6.88 -3.03
CA CYS A 305 -6.72 -7.71 -1.90
C CYS A 305 -7.73 -7.57 -0.75
N ASP A 306 -8.14 -6.35 -0.41
CA ASP A 306 -9.16 -6.11 0.61
C ASP A 306 -10.50 -6.77 0.25
N ALA A 307 -10.94 -6.63 -1.01
CA ALA A 307 -12.16 -7.28 -1.50
C ALA A 307 -12.06 -8.81 -1.49
N GLN A 308 -10.90 -9.37 -1.85
CA GLN A 308 -10.64 -10.81 -1.84
C GLN A 308 -10.64 -11.37 -0.41
N LEU A 309 -10.06 -10.64 0.56
CA LEU A 309 -10.12 -11.02 1.98
C LEU A 309 -11.57 -11.04 2.49
N LEU A 310 -12.39 -10.04 2.14
CA LEU A 310 -13.81 -10.02 2.47
C LEU A 310 -14.57 -11.19 1.84
N ARG A 311 -14.26 -11.52 0.58
CA ARG A 311 -14.83 -12.70 -0.10
C ARG A 311 -14.49 -14.00 0.63
N MET A 312 -13.26 -14.14 1.12
CA MET A 312 -12.87 -15.31 1.91
C MET A 312 -13.58 -15.36 3.27
N ALA A 313 -13.81 -14.19 3.89
CA ALA A 313 -14.53 -14.08 5.15
C ALA A 313 -16.05 -14.35 5.01
N PHE A 314 -16.63 -14.00 3.86
CA PHE A 314 -18.07 -14.10 3.58
C PHE A 314 -18.33 -14.86 2.27
N PRO A 315 -18.12 -16.19 2.24
CA PRO A 315 -18.20 -16.99 1.00
C PRO A 315 -19.58 -16.95 0.34
N ASP A 316 -20.66 -16.85 1.11
CA ASP A 316 -22.01 -16.78 0.57
C ASP A 316 -22.30 -15.43 -0.12
N SER A 317 -21.54 -14.40 0.23
CA SER A 317 -21.59 -13.07 -0.41
C SER A 317 -20.60 -12.92 -1.57
N GLN A 318 -19.87 -13.98 -1.94
CA GLN A 318 -18.81 -13.92 -2.95
C GLN A 318 -19.27 -13.33 -4.28
N ASN A 319 -20.40 -13.79 -4.82
CA ASN A 319 -20.88 -13.34 -6.13
C ASN A 319 -21.22 -11.85 -6.11
N TYR A 320 -21.89 -11.40 -5.04
CA TYR A 320 -22.22 -9.99 -4.85
C TYR A 320 -20.95 -9.13 -4.75
N ILE A 321 -19.95 -9.57 -3.99
CA ILE A 321 -18.68 -8.85 -3.83
C ILE A 321 -17.98 -8.70 -5.19
N VAL A 322 -17.86 -9.81 -5.94
CA VAL A 322 -17.21 -9.84 -7.26
C VAL A 322 -17.93 -8.94 -8.27
N GLU A 323 -19.25 -9.03 -8.35
CA GLU A 323 -20.05 -8.20 -9.26
C GLU A 323 -19.96 -6.71 -8.89
N SER A 324 -19.97 -6.39 -7.59
CA SER A 324 -19.95 -5.01 -7.10
C SER A 324 -18.64 -4.29 -7.37
N ILE A 325 -17.52 -5.01 -7.43
CA ILE A 325 -16.19 -4.45 -7.71
C ILE A 325 -15.79 -4.54 -9.18
N SER A 326 -16.48 -5.38 -9.96
CA SER A 326 -16.16 -5.59 -11.38
C SER A 326 -16.20 -4.29 -12.18
N ASN A 327 -15.21 -4.09 -13.05
CA ASN A 327 -15.06 -2.91 -13.92
C ASN A 327 -14.96 -1.55 -13.20
N LYS A 328 -14.68 -1.53 -11.88
CA LYS A 328 -14.50 -0.28 -11.12
C LYS A 328 -13.03 0.12 -11.02
N LYS A 329 -12.77 1.43 -10.95
CA LYS A 329 -11.43 1.98 -10.65
C LYS A 329 -11.10 1.79 -9.17
N ALA A 330 -9.81 1.81 -8.82
CA ALA A 330 -9.31 1.58 -7.45
C ALA A 330 -10.04 2.42 -6.39
N LYS A 331 -10.17 3.74 -6.62
CA LYS A 331 -10.86 4.64 -5.69
C LYS A 331 -12.34 4.27 -5.48
N ALA A 332 -13.04 3.87 -6.55
CA ALA A 332 -14.44 3.47 -6.47
C ALA A 332 -14.62 2.13 -5.75
N ILE A 333 -13.64 1.22 -5.83
CA ILE A 333 -13.62 -0.02 -5.04
C ILE A 333 -13.48 0.32 -3.55
N ALA A 334 -12.52 1.18 -3.21
CA ALA A 334 -12.30 1.63 -1.84
C ALA A 334 -13.58 2.25 -1.24
N GLU A 335 -14.18 3.21 -1.94
CA GLU A 335 -15.42 3.86 -1.51
C GLU A 335 -16.58 2.87 -1.36
N LEU A 336 -16.67 1.87 -2.24
CA LEU A 336 -17.70 0.84 -2.20
C LEU A 336 -17.53 -0.09 -1.00
N ILE A 337 -16.32 -0.57 -0.70
CA ILE A 337 -16.05 -1.43 0.46
C ILE A 337 -16.48 -0.72 1.77
N HIS A 338 -16.29 0.59 1.83
CA HIS A 338 -16.67 1.43 2.97
C HIS A 338 -18.10 2.01 2.87
N SER A 339 -18.90 1.57 1.90
CA SER A 339 -20.27 2.04 1.74
C SER A 339 -21.24 1.27 2.64
N LYS A 340 -22.25 1.99 3.13
CA LYS A 340 -23.37 1.39 3.88
C LYS A 340 -24.01 0.28 3.06
N GLU A 341 -24.30 0.55 1.79
CA GLU A 341 -25.04 -0.34 0.89
C GLU A 341 -24.32 -1.68 0.74
N PHE A 342 -23.01 -1.65 0.56
CA PHE A 342 -22.20 -2.85 0.42
C PHE A 342 -22.20 -3.70 1.70
N ILE A 343 -21.92 -3.07 2.84
CA ILE A 343 -21.91 -3.74 4.16
C ILE A 343 -23.31 -4.31 4.48
N TYR A 344 -24.36 -3.55 4.20
CA TYR A 344 -25.76 -3.93 4.43
C TYR A 344 -26.12 -5.18 3.62
N GLN A 345 -25.77 -5.24 2.33
CA GLN A 345 -26.06 -6.41 1.48
C GLN A 345 -25.29 -7.68 1.90
N ILE A 346 -24.06 -7.55 2.38
CA ILE A 346 -23.32 -8.70 2.93
C ILE A 346 -24.08 -9.24 4.16
N ILE A 347 -24.46 -8.36 5.11
CA ILE A 347 -25.23 -8.76 6.30
C ILE A 347 -26.54 -9.44 5.89
N LYS A 348 -27.24 -8.93 4.87
CA LYS A 348 -28.46 -9.57 4.34
C LYS A 348 -28.21 -11.02 3.95
N THR A 349 -27.21 -11.23 3.11
CA THR A 349 -26.91 -12.55 2.57
C THR A 349 -26.55 -13.53 3.70
N GLU A 350 -25.73 -13.07 4.65
CA GLU A 350 -25.31 -13.86 5.81
C GLU A 350 -26.42 -14.18 6.81
N VAL A 351 -27.43 -13.30 6.95
CA VAL A 351 -28.61 -13.54 7.78
C VAL A 351 -29.58 -14.50 7.07
N PHE A 352 -29.99 -14.16 5.85
CA PHE A 352 -31.08 -14.88 5.17
C PHE A 352 -30.68 -16.28 4.68
N LYS A 353 -29.39 -16.60 4.57
CA LYS A 353 -28.95 -17.98 4.35
C LYS A 353 -29.29 -18.91 5.52
N GLN A 354 -29.43 -18.36 6.74
CA GLN A 354 -29.70 -19.11 7.97
C GLN A 354 -31.19 -19.12 8.33
N VAL A 355 -32.04 -18.48 7.52
CA VAL A 355 -33.49 -18.39 7.73
C VAL A 355 -34.17 -19.25 6.68
N ASP A 356 -34.95 -20.24 7.13
CA ASP A 356 -35.72 -21.09 6.20
C ASP A 356 -36.78 -20.23 5.48
N PRO A 357 -36.75 -20.15 4.13
CA PRO A 357 -37.74 -19.39 3.37
C PRO A 357 -39.17 -19.93 3.52
N ASN A 358 -39.36 -21.17 3.96
CA ASN A 358 -40.67 -21.77 4.19
C ASN A 358 -41.27 -21.37 5.56
N GLU A 359 -40.45 -20.95 6.52
CA GLU A 359 -40.90 -20.45 7.82
C GLU A 359 -41.27 -18.97 7.72
N LYS A 360 -42.44 -18.69 7.14
CA LYS A 360 -42.90 -17.32 6.83
C LYS A 360 -42.80 -16.31 7.98
N ILE A 361 -43.14 -16.71 9.22
CA ILE A 361 -43.01 -15.82 10.40
C ILE A 361 -41.56 -15.52 10.76
N ARG A 362 -40.64 -16.49 10.62
CA ARG A 362 -39.21 -16.26 10.81
C ARG A 362 -38.63 -15.39 9.69
N LEU A 363 -39.07 -15.61 8.45
CA LEU A 363 -38.68 -14.80 7.30
C LEU A 363 -39.12 -13.33 7.48
N GLN A 364 -40.35 -13.10 7.95
CA GLN A 364 -40.81 -11.76 8.29
C GLN A 364 -39.97 -11.15 9.42
N ALA A 365 -39.77 -11.88 10.52
CA ALA A 365 -38.98 -11.41 11.65
C ALA A 365 -37.58 -10.94 11.22
N ALA A 366 -36.90 -11.75 10.41
CA ALA A 366 -35.59 -11.41 9.84
C ALA A 366 -35.67 -10.18 8.93
N THR A 367 -36.71 -10.07 8.10
CA THR A 367 -36.94 -8.92 7.22
C THR A 367 -37.13 -7.63 7.99
N GLU A 368 -37.92 -7.62 9.06
CA GLU A 368 -38.12 -6.44 9.89
C GLU A 368 -36.86 -6.04 10.65
N LEU A 369 -36.16 -7.00 11.24
CA LEU A 369 -34.89 -6.75 11.93
C LEU A 369 -33.82 -6.20 10.98
N TYR A 370 -33.77 -6.70 9.75
CA TYR A 370 -32.89 -6.18 8.70
C TYR A 370 -33.26 -4.75 8.30
N GLN A 371 -34.55 -4.44 8.09
CA GLN A 371 -35.00 -3.08 7.81
C GLN A 371 -34.64 -2.10 8.95
N LEU A 372 -34.76 -2.53 10.21
CA LEU A 372 -34.35 -1.74 11.37
C LEU A 372 -32.84 -1.48 11.39
N LEU A 373 -32.02 -2.47 11.03
CA LEU A 373 -30.59 -2.28 10.85
C LEU A 373 -30.33 -1.18 9.81
N GLY A 374 -31.03 -1.20 8.67
CA GLY A 374 -30.91 -0.18 7.63
C GLY A 374 -31.11 1.23 8.18
N ARG A 375 -32.15 1.45 8.99
CA ARG A 375 -32.45 2.74 9.64
C ARG A 375 -31.38 3.19 10.64
N ILE A 376 -30.74 2.24 11.33
CA ILE A 376 -29.66 2.55 12.27
C ILE A 376 -28.40 2.94 11.52
N MET A 377 -28.08 2.18 10.46
CA MET A 377 -26.94 2.49 9.61
C MET A 377 -27.10 3.85 8.93
N ASP A 378 -28.32 4.27 8.57
CA ASP A 378 -28.61 5.63 8.07
C ASP A 378 -28.21 6.74 9.05
N LYS A 379 -28.36 6.50 10.35
CA LYS A 379 -27.93 7.45 11.39
C LYS A 379 -26.41 7.42 11.63
N GLN A 380 -25.70 6.45 11.05
CA GLN A 380 -24.28 6.18 11.29
C GLN A 380 -23.43 6.26 10.02
N ILE A 381 -23.91 6.89 8.93
CA ILE A 381 -23.22 6.90 7.61
C ILE A 381 -21.75 7.33 7.71
N HIS A 382 -21.44 8.32 8.54
CA HIS A 382 -20.06 8.81 8.72
C HIS A 382 -19.09 7.82 9.38
N LEU A 383 -19.61 6.76 10.02
CA LEU A 383 -18.82 5.73 10.67
C LEU A 383 -18.09 4.86 9.65
N PHE A 384 -18.78 4.46 8.57
CA PHE A 384 -18.28 3.46 7.61
C PHE A 384 -17.04 3.96 6.85
N ALA A 385 -16.99 5.24 6.52
CA ALA A 385 -15.84 5.85 5.84
C ALA A 385 -14.55 5.87 6.68
N LYS A 386 -14.63 5.61 7.99
CA LYS A 386 -13.48 5.64 8.92
C LYS A 386 -13.06 4.24 9.39
N MET A 387 -13.84 3.22 9.09
CA MET A 387 -13.54 1.85 9.51
C MET A 387 -12.41 1.28 8.65
N ASN A 388 -11.45 0.62 9.28
CA ASN A 388 -10.52 -0.24 8.54
C ASN A 388 -11.20 -1.59 8.19
N LEU A 389 -10.53 -2.41 7.38
CA LEU A 389 -11.09 -3.69 6.92
C LEU A 389 -11.48 -4.63 8.07
N GLU A 390 -10.70 -4.67 9.14
CA GLU A 390 -10.94 -5.53 10.30
C GLU A 390 -12.18 -5.07 11.07
N GLN A 391 -12.35 -3.76 11.24
CA GLN A 391 -13.54 -3.15 11.84
C GLN A 391 -14.79 -3.37 10.98
N ILE A 392 -14.68 -3.34 9.65
CA ILE A 392 -15.78 -3.68 8.74
C ILE A 392 -16.20 -5.14 8.96
N ASN A 393 -15.24 -6.07 8.98
CA ASN A 393 -15.51 -7.49 9.20
C ASN A 393 -16.15 -7.74 10.58
N GLU A 394 -15.61 -7.14 11.64
CA GLU A 394 -16.18 -7.25 12.99
C GLU A 394 -17.60 -6.67 13.06
N TYR A 395 -17.84 -5.54 12.40
CA TYR A 395 -19.17 -4.93 12.32
C TYR A 395 -20.17 -5.86 11.64
N ILE A 396 -19.82 -6.41 10.48
CA ILE A 396 -20.67 -7.37 9.74
C ILE A 396 -20.98 -8.58 10.64
N GLN A 397 -19.97 -9.21 11.22
CA GLN A 397 -20.16 -10.39 12.08
C GLN A 397 -21.04 -10.08 13.31
N THR A 398 -20.78 -8.97 13.98
CA THR A 398 -21.53 -8.54 15.17
C THR A 398 -22.99 -8.24 14.83
N LYS A 399 -23.25 -7.54 13.71
CA LYS A 399 -24.62 -7.21 13.29
C LYS A 399 -25.38 -8.42 12.77
N THR A 400 -24.73 -9.30 11.99
CA THR A 400 -25.32 -10.58 11.57
C THR A 400 -25.74 -11.41 12.78
N LYS A 401 -24.82 -11.61 13.74
CA LYS A 401 -25.13 -12.34 14.97
C LYS A 401 -26.26 -11.67 15.76
N SER A 402 -26.19 -10.36 15.95
CA SER A 402 -27.23 -9.62 16.68
C SER A 402 -28.61 -9.71 16.04
N ILE A 403 -28.70 -9.81 14.70
CA ILE A 403 -29.99 -10.03 14.02
C ILE A 403 -30.47 -11.45 14.31
N LEU A 404 -29.62 -12.45 14.07
CA LEU A 404 -29.97 -13.86 14.26
C LEU A 404 -30.41 -14.18 15.69
N ASP A 405 -29.68 -13.67 16.69
CA ASP A 405 -29.99 -13.85 18.12
C ASP A 405 -31.36 -13.21 18.49
N LYS A 406 -31.79 -12.18 17.76
CA LYS A 406 -33.07 -11.46 17.99
C LYS A 406 -34.25 -12.00 17.19
N ILE A 407 -34.04 -12.91 16.24
CA ILE A 407 -35.13 -13.51 15.46
C ILE A 407 -36.17 -14.19 16.38
N PRO A 408 -35.80 -15.00 17.39
CA PRO A 408 -36.78 -15.64 18.26
C PRO A 408 -37.67 -14.65 19.01
N GLU A 409 -37.07 -13.61 19.62
CA GLU A 409 -37.80 -12.55 20.32
C GLU A 409 -38.75 -11.80 19.37
N ARG A 410 -38.31 -11.56 18.12
CA ARG A 410 -39.15 -10.91 17.11
C ARG A 410 -40.28 -11.81 16.62
N VAL A 411 -40.05 -13.12 16.51
CA VAL A 411 -41.08 -14.12 16.19
C VAL A 411 -42.14 -14.18 17.27
N GLU A 412 -41.77 -14.16 18.55
CA GLU A 412 -42.71 -14.10 19.67
C GLU A 412 -43.59 -12.85 19.58
N LEU A 413 -42.98 -11.69 19.32
CA LEU A 413 -43.69 -10.42 19.17
C LEU A 413 -44.63 -10.42 17.97
N LEU A 414 -44.18 -10.91 16.81
CA LEU A 414 -45.02 -11.06 15.62
C LEU A 414 -46.18 -12.04 15.85
N THR A 415 -45.92 -13.15 16.54
CA THR A 415 -46.95 -14.13 16.91
C THR A 415 -47.99 -13.49 17.82
N PHE A 416 -47.56 -12.73 18.82
CA PHE A 416 -48.43 -11.98 19.73
C PHE A 416 -49.27 -10.93 18.99
N MET A 417 -48.71 -10.27 17.97
CA MET A 417 -49.43 -9.35 17.09
C MET A 417 -50.37 -10.04 16.09
N GLY A 418 -50.38 -11.37 16.06
CA GLY A 418 -51.15 -12.17 15.13
C GLY A 418 -50.64 -12.04 13.69
N PHE A 419 -49.32 -12.03 13.48
CA PHE A 419 -48.72 -12.15 12.16
C PHE A 419 -49.15 -13.49 11.51
N GLU A 420 -49.62 -13.44 10.26
CA GLU A 420 -50.32 -14.52 9.53
C GLU A 420 -51.57 -15.12 10.18
N ILE A 421 -51.92 -14.70 11.39
CA ILE A 421 -53.06 -15.16 12.16
C ILE A 421 -54.20 -14.12 12.05
N PRO A 422 -55.25 -14.38 11.27
CA PRO A 422 -56.56 -13.77 11.49
C PRO A 422 -57.36 -14.60 12.52
N THR A 423 -56.71 -15.40 13.35
CA THR A 423 -57.36 -16.36 14.24
C THR A 423 -57.36 -15.81 15.66
N PHE A 424 -58.23 -14.82 15.89
CA PHE A 424 -58.94 -14.88 17.16
C PHE A 424 -59.58 -16.27 17.15
N LYS A 425 -59.11 -17.19 17.98
CA LYS A 425 -59.60 -18.58 18.00
C LYS A 425 -61.13 -18.66 18.01
N GLY A 426 -61.80 -17.64 18.57
CA GLY A 426 -63.24 -17.42 18.52
C GLY A 426 -63.84 -17.13 17.13
N ILE A 427 -63.13 -16.44 16.22
CA ILE A 427 -63.58 -16.18 14.85
C ILE A 427 -63.54 -17.45 14.00
N GLU A 428 -62.45 -18.22 14.01
CA GLU A 428 -62.40 -19.48 13.26
C GLU A 428 -63.41 -20.48 13.79
N THR A 429 -63.56 -20.56 15.12
CA THR A 429 -64.60 -21.39 15.75
C THR A 429 -66.01 -20.92 15.38
N LEU A 430 -66.25 -19.61 15.31
CA LEU A 430 -67.50 -19.03 14.81
C LEU A 430 -67.73 -19.42 13.34
N MET A 431 -66.74 -19.23 12.48
CA MET A 431 -66.82 -19.53 11.04
C MET A 431 -67.03 -21.02 10.75
N THR A 432 -66.32 -21.91 11.45
CA THR A 432 -66.52 -23.36 11.35
C THR A 432 -67.90 -23.77 11.86
N ALA A 433 -68.34 -23.23 13.00
CA ALA A 433 -69.69 -23.50 13.53
C ALA A 433 -70.81 -22.96 12.62
N LEU A 434 -70.59 -21.84 11.94
CA LEU A 434 -71.54 -21.23 11.01
C LEU A 434 -71.58 -21.94 9.65
N SER A 435 -70.45 -22.46 9.17
CA SER A 435 -70.37 -23.21 7.91
C SER A 435 -71.20 -24.50 7.88
N GLN A 436 -71.67 -24.95 9.06
CA GLN A 436 -72.56 -26.11 9.24
C GLN A 436 -74.05 -25.71 9.38
N SER A 437 -74.38 -24.42 9.27
CA SER A 437 -75.76 -23.91 9.38
C SER A 437 -76.48 -23.89 8.03
N GLU A 438 -77.79 -24.15 8.02
CA GLU A 438 -78.66 -24.05 6.83
C GLU A 438 -79.02 -22.58 6.48
N ASP A 439 -78.77 -21.63 7.37
CA ASP A 439 -79.07 -20.20 7.16
C ASP A 439 -77.92 -19.48 6.44
N GLN A 440 -77.96 -19.52 5.11
CA GLN A 440 -76.94 -18.90 4.25
C GLN A 440 -76.86 -17.37 4.40
N ALA A 441 -77.94 -16.69 4.79
CA ALA A 441 -77.93 -15.24 4.96
C ALA A 441 -77.10 -14.83 6.19
N THR A 442 -77.29 -15.52 7.31
CA THR A 442 -76.47 -15.35 8.52
C THR A 442 -74.99 -15.66 8.25
N VAL A 443 -74.70 -16.73 7.50
CA VAL A 443 -73.32 -17.10 7.13
C VAL A 443 -72.65 -16.01 6.30
N ALA A 444 -73.36 -15.44 5.32
CA ALA A 444 -72.84 -14.36 4.48
C ALA A 444 -72.50 -13.09 5.28
N ILE A 445 -73.35 -12.69 6.23
CA ILE A 445 -73.11 -11.51 7.08
C ILE A 445 -71.89 -11.72 8.00
N ALA A 446 -71.74 -12.91 8.58
CA ALA A 446 -70.58 -13.25 9.40
C ALA A 446 -69.27 -13.31 8.58
N GLN A 447 -69.33 -13.82 7.35
CA GLN A 447 -68.22 -13.80 6.39
C GLN A 447 -67.82 -12.37 5.99
N GLU A 448 -68.80 -11.50 5.74
CA GLU A 448 -68.60 -10.08 5.44
C GLU A 448 -67.90 -9.36 6.60
N PHE A 449 -68.43 -9.52 7.83
CA PHE A 449 -67.83 -8.97 9.04
C PHE A 449 -66.36 -9.40 9.22
N TYR A 450 -66.08 -10.70 9.04
CA TYR A 450 -64.72 -11.22 9.15
C TYR A 450 -63.78 -10.68 8.06
N THR A 451 -64.25 -10.64 6.82
CA THR A 451 -63.48 -10.11 5.69
C THR A 451 -63.13 -8.64 5.90
N ASN A 452 -64.08 -7.85 6.42
CA ASN A 452 -63.88 -6.44 6.73
C ASN A 452 -62.85 -6.23 7.85
N ILE A 453 -62.88 -7.03 8.92
CA ILE A 453 -61.83 -7.01 9.96
C ILE A 453 -60.46 -7.32 9.35
N LYS A 454 -60.36 -8.34 8.50
CA LYS A 454 -59.10 -8.73 7.85
C LYS A 454 -58.55 -7.61 6.96
N ASN A 455 -59.42 -6.98 6.17
CA ASN A 455 -59.05 -5.87 5.30
C ASN A 455 -58.60 -4.64 6.11
N ALA A 456 -59.31 -4.28 7.18
CA ALA A 456 -58.93 -3.17 8.05
C ALA A 456 -57.58 -3.41 8.74
N LYS A 457 -57.30 -4.64 9.19
CA LYS A 457 -55.99 -5.00 9.77
C LYS A 457 -54.87 -4.81 8.75
N ASN A 458 -55.05 -5.31 7.54
CA ASN A 458 -54.06 -5.19 6.46
C ASN A 458 -53.83 -3.73 6.05
N GLN A 459 -54.91 -2.95 5.92
CA GLN A 459 -54.84 -1.55 5.51
C GLN A 459 -54.15 -0.65 6.55
N LEU A 460 -54.46 -0.85 7.83
CA LEU A 460 -54.02 0.06 8.89
C LEU A 460 -52.69 -0.37 9.54
N LEU A 461 -52.44 -1.68 9.61
CA LEU A 461 -51.31 -2.25 10.36
C LEU A 461 -50.39 -3.13 9.49
N GLY A 462 -50.89 -3.73 8.40
CA GLY A 462 -50.22 -4.82 7.68
C GLY A 462 -48.90 -4.48 6.97
N ASN A 463 -48.66 -3.21 6.63
CA ASN A 463 -47.44 -2.76 5.93
C ASN A 463 -46.48 -1.97 6.83
N LYS A 464 -46.78 -1.81 8.11
CA LYS A 464 -45.94 -1.06 9.04
C LYS A 464 -44.96 -1.99 9.76
N LEU A 465 -43.75 -1.52 10.03
CA LEU A 465 -42.91 -2.14 11.04
C LEU A 465 -43.56 -1.98 12.41
N ILE A 466 -43.35 -2.94 13.31
CA ILE A 466 -43.92 -2.91 14.67
C ILE A 466 -43.58 -1.58 15.38
N GLU A 467 -42.36 -1.08 15.21
CA GLU A 467 -41.87 0.19 15.76
C GLU A 467 -42.61 1.43 15.23
N ASP A 468 -43.28 1.32 14.08
CA ASP A 468 -44.01 2.41 13.44
C ASP A 468 -45.53 2.35 13.72
N ILE A 469 -46.00 1.32 14.41
CA ILE A 469 -47.41 1.20 14.80
C ILE A 469 -47.65 2.11 16.00
N ALA A 470 -48.31 3.23 15.77
CA ALA A 470 -48.67 4.15 16.84
C ALA A 470 -49.92 3.64 17.58
N PRO A 471 -50.09 3.98 18.88
CA PRO A 471 -51.32 3.68 19.61
C PRO A 471 -52.60 4.12 18.87
N GLN A 472 -52.55 5.24 18.15
CA GLN A 472 -53.66 5.74 17.34
C GLN A 472 -53.99 4.86 16.13
N ASP A 473 -53.01 4.14 15.57
CA ASP A 473 -53.28 3.21 14.47
C ASP A 473 -54.07 2.00 14.97
N VAL A 474 -53.75 1.53 16.18
CA VAL A 474 -54.44 0.43 16.85
C VAL A 474 -55.85 0.85 17.28
N GLU A 475 -56.02 2.07 17.80
CA GLU A 475 -57.33 2.65 18.12
C GLU A 475 -58.20 2.78 16.87
N LYS A 476 -57.66 3.31 15.77
CA LYS A 476 -58.38 3.39 14.48
C LYS A 476 -58.79 2.02 13.98
N PHE A 477 -57.92 1.02 14.07
CA PHE A 477 -58.25 -0.35 13.69
C PHE A 477 -59.41 -0.88 14.54
N PHE A 478 -59.36 -0.71 15.86
CA PHE A 478 -60.45 -1.14 16.74
C PHE A 478 -61.76 -0.43 16.43
N ASN A 479 -61.74 0.87 16.15
CA ASN A 479 -62.92 1.63 15.74
C ASN A 479 -63.58 1.07 14.48
N HIS A 480 -62.79 0.65 13.48
CA HIS A 480 -63.32 -0.02 12.29
C HIS A 480 -63.94 -1.37 12.65
N CYS A 481 -63.30 -2.19 13.49
CA CYS A 481 -63.88 -3.44 13.97
C CYS A 481 -65.21 -3.23 14.69
N SER A 482 -65.30 -2.25 15.59
CA SER A 482 -66.52 -1.88 16.29
C SER A 482 -67.63 -1.42 15.34
N GLN A 483 -67.29 -0.64 14.32
CA GLN A 483 -68.25 -0.21 13.30
C GLN A 483 -68.79 -1.41 12.53
N TYR A 484 -67.93 -2.29 12.02
CA TYR A 484 -68.36 -3.49 11.31
C TYR A 484 -69.20 -4.42 12.20
N GLY A 485 -68.90 -4.46 13.50
CA GLY A 485 -69.68 -5.20 14.49
C GLY A 485 -71.10 -4.64 14.66
N ALA A 486 -71.24 -3.31 14.72
CA ALA A 486 -72.54 -2.66 14.79
C ALA A 486 -73.36 -2.83 13.49
N GLU A 487 -72.71 -2.76 12.32
CA GLU A 487 -73.35 -3.02 11.02
C GLU A 487 -73.82 -4.48 10.90
N ALA A 488 -73.01 -5.43 11.37
CA ALA A 488 -73.41 -6.84 11.43
C ALA A 488 -74.57 -7.07 12.41
N ALA A 489 -74.58 -6.36 13.55
CA ALA A 489 -75.65 -6.45 14.54
C ALA A 489 -77.02 -6.04 13.98
N GLN A 490 -77.07 -4.95 13.22
CA GLN A 490 -78.30 -4.48 12.56
C GLN A 490 -78.85 -5.51 11.56
N LYS A 491 -77.97 -6.19 10.84
CA LYS A 491 -78.34 -7.23 9.86
C LYS A 491 -78.74 -8.56 10.51
N LEU A 492 -78.42 -8.78 11.79
CA LEU A 492 -78.58 -10.06 12.51
C LEU A 492 -79.54 -9.97 13.71
N ALA A 493 -80.43 -8.97 13.75
CA ALA A 493 -81.24 -8.63 14.92
C ALA A 493 -81.91 -9.83 15.62
N ASP A 494 -82.35 -10.85 14.87
CA ASP A 494 -83.05 -12.02 15.41
C ASP A 494 -82.15 -13.25 15.70
N ASN A 495 -80.82 -13.15 15.51
CA ASN A 495 -79.88 -14.28 15.62
C ASN A 495 -78.94 -14.16 16.83
N ARG A 496 -79.53 -14.34 18.02
CA ARG A 496 -78.84 -14.22 19.33
C ARG A 496 -77.54 -15.02 19.43
N PRO A 497 -77.44 -16.29 19.00
CA PRO A 497 -76.19 -17.05 19.06
C PRO A 497 -75.03 -16.43 18.28
N VAL A 498 -75.30 -15.75 17.16
CA VAL A 498 -74.28 -15.12 16.32
C VAL A 498 -73.89 -13.76 16.87
N LEU A 499 -74.85 -12.97 17.35
CA LEU A 499 -74.60 -11.69 18.02
C LEU A 499 -73.68 -11.85 19.26
N THR A 500 -73.90 -12.89 20.08
CA THR A 500 -73.03 -13.19 21.22
C THR A 500 -71.60 -13.50 20.79
N LYS A 501 -71.43 -14.28 19.72
CA LYS A 501 -70.09 -14.60 19.23
C LYS A 501 -69.41 -13.37 18.60
N ILE A 502 -70.14 -12.48 17.93
CA ILE A 502 -69.60 -11.18 17.45
C ILE A 502 -69.12 -10.33 18.64
N ALA A 503 -69.89 -10.27 19.72
CA ALA A 503 -69.50 -9.59 20.96
C ALA A 503 -68.23 -10.18 21.59
N ASP A 504 -68.12 -11.51 21.64
CA ASP A 504 -66.92 -12.21 22.12
C ASP A 504 -65.69 -11.89 21.25
N ILE A 505 -65.88 -11.82 19.93
CA ILE A 505 -64.84 -11.47 18.95
C ILE A 505 -64.35 -10.03 19.19
N LEU A 506 -65.26 -9.06 19.30
CA LEU A 506 -64.91 -7.66 19.57
C LEU A 506 -64.20 -7.50 20.92
N THR A 507 -64.63 -8.23 21.94
CA THR A 507 -63.99 -8.26 23.26
C THR A 507 -62.58 -8.83 23.18
N ALA A 508 -62.37 -9.89 22.38
CA ALA A 508 -61.05 -10.46 22.16
C ALA A 508 -60.14 -9.50 21.37
N ILE A 509 -60.66 -8.81 20.35
CA ILE A 509 -59.92 -7.77 19.60
C ILE A 509 -59.54 -6.62 20.53
N ALA A 510 -60.44 -6.15 21.39
CA ALA A 510 -60.18 -5.07 22.34
C ALA A 510 -59.08 -5.45 23.34
N ARG A 511 -59.14 -6.66 23.91
CA ARG A 511 -58.10 -7.16 24.83
C ARG A 511 -56.74 -7.26 24.14
N TRP A 512 -56.73 -7.75 22.90
CA TRP A 512 -55.52 -7.78 22.08
C TRP A 512 -54.99 -6.37 21.81
N ALA A 513 -55.83 -5.43 21.40
CA ALA A 513 -55.47 -4.04 21.10
C ALA A 513 -54.91 -3.31 22.32
N ILE A 514 -55.54 -3.48 23.49
CA ILE A 514 -55.06 -2.93 24.78
C ILE A 514 -53.72 -3.53 25.15
N SER A 515 -53.57 -4.85 25.00
CA SER A 515 -52.31 -5.54 25.30
C SER A 515 -51.21 -5.08 24.35
N LEU A 516 -51.50 -4.91 23.05
CA LEU A 516 -50.56 -4.40 22.05
C LEU A 516 -50.10 -2.96 22.35
N ILE A 517 -51.03 -2.07 22.69
CA ILE A 517 -50.70 -0.69 23.10
C ILE A 517 -49.84 -0.68 24.37
N GLY A 518 -50.12 -1.59 25.32
CA GLY A 518 -49.29 -1.80 26.50
C GLY A 518 -47.91 -2.37 26.18
N PHE A 519 -47.80 -3.30 25.24
CA PHE A 519 -46.55 -3.92 24.79
C PHE A 519 -45.71 -3.04 23.87
N ASN A 520 -46.21 -1.93 23.35
CA ASN A 520 -45.42 -0.94 22.58
C ASN A 520 -44.65 0.06 23.49
N THR A 521 -44.57 -0.20 24.81
CA THR A 521 -43.81 0.60 25.79
C THR A 521 -42.51 0.01 26.40
N PRO A 522 -42.05 -1.25 26.18
CA PRO A 522 -40.71 -1.71 26.57
C PRO A 522 -39.63 -1.21 25.59
N PRO A 523 -38.34 -1.23 25.99
CA PRO A 523 -37.30 -0.47 25.31
C PRO A 523 -37.21 -0.85 23.84
N GLN A 524 -37.41 0.16 22.97
CA GLN A 524 -37.29 0.02 21.53
C GLN A 524 -35.98 -0.70 21.23
N PHE A 525 -36.08 -1.84 20.53
CA PHE A 525 -35.02 -2.84 20.41
C PHE A 525 -33.64 -2.29 20.02
N LEU A 526 -33.56 -1.07 19.46
CA LEU A 526 -32.35 -0.34 19.10
C LEU A 526 -32.42 1.23 19.23
N ALA A 527 -33.36 1.84 20.00
CA ALA A 527 -33.50 3.31 20.12
C ALA A 527 -34.02 3.81 21.50
N PRO A 528 -33.87 5.12 21.87
CA PRO A 528 -34.29 5.63 23.17
C PRO A 528 -35.82 5.76 23.29
N THR A 529 -36.35 5.35 24.45
CA THR A 529 -37.76 5.41 24.87
C THR A 529 -38.36 6.80 24.69
N ARG A 530 -39.30 6.97 23.74
CA ARG A 530 -40.13 8.17 23.65
C ARG A 530 -41.57 7.82 23.26
N THR A 531 -42.39 7.55 24.27
CA THR A 531 -43.84 7.81 24.25
C THR A 531 -44.31 8.04 25.69
N CYS A 532 -45.00 9.17 25.92
CA CYS A 532 -45.48 9.57 27.25
C CYS A 532 -46.57 8.60 27.72
N VAL A 533 -46.47 8.13 28.97
CA VAL A 533 -47.43 7.22 29.62
C VAL A 533 -48.89 7.70 29.47
N ASP A 534 -49.11 9.02 29.43
CA ASP A 534 -50.43 9.64 29.29
C ASP A 534 -51.10 9.32 27.93
N GLN A 535 -50.34 9.35 26.82
CA GLN A 535 -50.87 9.03 25.50
C GLN A 535 -51.31 7.57 25.38
N VAL A 536 -50.61 6.67 26.06
CA VAL A 536 -50.94 5.24 26.13
C VAL A 536 -52.24 5.04 26.92
N SER A 537 -52.38 5.75 28.05
CA SER A 537 -53.58 5.72 28.88
C SER A 537 -54.81 6.22 28.14
N ASP A 538 -54.69 7.34 27.42
CA ASP A 538 -55.78 7.95 26.67
C ASP A 538 -56.33 7.03 25.57
N GLU A 539 -55.45 6.42 24.77
CA GLU A 539 -55.89 5.51 23.69
C GLU A 539 -56.49 4.21 24.24
N ILE A 540 -55.98 3.68 25.37
CA ILE A 540 -56.60 2.53 26.05
C ILE A 540 -58.02 2.88 26.52
N ASN A 541 -58.21 4.07 27.08
CA ASN A 541 -59.53 4.52 27.54
C ASN A 541 -60.52 4.67 26.37
N LYS A 542 -60.09 5.20 25.22
CA LYS A 542 -60.94 5.28 24.02
C LYS A 542 -61.41 3.90 23.55
N ILE A 543 -60.52 2.91 23.51
CA ILE A 543 -60.87 1.53 23.15
C ILE A 543 -61.90 0.94 24.14
N LYS A 544 -61.71 1.15 25.45
CA LYS A 544 -62.66 0.67 26.46
C LYS A 544 -64.05 1.28 26.29
N VAL A 545 -64.13 2.61 26.18
CA VAL A 545 -65.40 3.33 25.98
C VAL A 545 -66.09 2.85 24.70
N LYS A 546 -65.33 2.72 23.60
CA LYS A 546 -65.90 2.27 22.33
C LYS A 546 -66.41 0.82 22.38
N LEU A 547 -65.73 -0.07 23.11
CA LEU A 547 -66.19 -1.43 23.33
C LEU A 547 -67.51 -1.43 24.11
N GLU A 548 -67.59 -0.68 25.20
CA GLU A 548 -68.80 -0.57 26.03
C GLU A 548 -70.00 -0.08 25.20
N ASP A 549 -69.82 0.98 24.40
CA ASP A 549 -70.84 1.50 23.51
C ASP A 549 -71.31 0.45 22.48
N THR A 550 -70.37 -0.27 21.86
CA THR A 550 -70.67 -1.25 20.81
C THR A 550 -71.38 -2.48 21.39
N LEU A 551 -70.97 -2.94 22.58
CA LEU A 551 -71.64 -4.03 23.29
C LEU A 551 -73.06 -3.64 23.71
N GLY A 552 -73.28 -2.38 24.11
CA GLY A 552 -74.62 -1.87 24.39
C GLY A 552 -75.55 -1.88 23.16
N ILE A 553 -75.03 -1.58 21.96
CA ILE A 553 -75.78 -1.69 20.70
C ILE A 553 -76.15 -3.15 20.41
N LEU A 554 -75.19 -4.07 20.57
CA LEU A 554 -75.40 -5.51 20.38
C LEU A 554 -76.44 -6.07 21.36
N GLN A 555 -76.42 -5.63 22.62
CA GLN A 555 -77.41 -6.00 23.64
C GLN A 555 -78.81 -5.48 23.29
N LYS A 556 -78.94 -4.23 22.85
CA LYS A 556 -80.24 -3.69 22.40
C LYS A 556 -80.83 -4.49 21.23
N ALA A 557 -80.00 -4.87 20.25
CA ALA A 557 -80.46 -5.73 19.15
C ALA A 557 -80.94 -7.11 19.66
N GLN A 558 -80.30 -7.66 20.69
CA GLN A 558 -80.76 -8.88 21.35
C GLN A 558 -82.07 -8.68 22.14
N GLU A 559 -82.27 -7.52 22.78
CA GLU A 559 -83.47 -7.20 23.57
C GLU A 559 -84.67 -6.86 22.68
N GLU A 560 -84.45 -6.20 21.54
CA GLU A 560 -85.52 -5.90 20.57
C GLU A 560 -86.14 -7.17 19.96
N SER A 561 -85.35 -8.24 19.79
CA SER A 561 -85.82 -9.57 19.39
C SER A 561 -86.71 -10.27 20.44
N LEU A 562 -86.70 -9.82 21.70
CA LEU A 562 -87.54 -10.35 22.78
C LEU A 562 -88.89 -9.62 22.90
N SER A 563 -89.04 -8.48 22.22
CA SER A 563 -90.25 -7.63 22.25
C SER A 563 -91.19 -7.81 21.06
N LEU A 564 -90.89 -8.75 20.17
CA LEU A 564 -91.74 -9.28 19.09
C LEU A 564 -92.11 -10.73 19.41
#